data_AF-Q9RN06-F1
#
_entry.id   AF-Q9RN06-F1
#
_cell.length_a   1.000
_cell.length_b   1.000
_cell.length_c   1.000
_cell.angle_alpha   90.00
_cell.angle_beta   90.00
_cell.angle_gamma   90.00
#
_symmetry.space_group_name_H-M   'P 1'
#
loop_
_entity.id
_entity.type
_entity.pdbx_description
1 polymer ?
#
loop_
_entity_poly.entity_id
_entity_poly.type
_entity_poly.pdbx_seq_one_letter_code
_entity_poly.pdbx_strand_id
1 'polypeptide(L)'
;MKELKEHPFILMIIVLGLFLVSIGGYYYRENFATDSITQGVTETVRASVISNADNSSRVQSGELFIVKSDFEKDFKKRIESNKLVKISSGATYEFKYLDNKNGSTKAIRAIIHDGDQTYQATYKVSIASS
;
A
#
# COMPACT_ATOMS: atom_id res chain seq x y z
N MET A 1 -10.86 -44.62 37.19
CA MET A 1 -10.19 -44.89 35.89
C MET A 1 -10.57 -43.92 34.77
N LYS A 2 -11.51 -42.98 34.97
CA LYS A 2 -11.96 -42.00 33.96
C LYS A 2 -10.98 -40.82 33.83
N GLU A 3 -10.50 -40.30 34.97
CA GLU A 3 -9.53 -39.18 35.08
C GLU A 3 -8.27 -39.36 34.21
N LEU A 4 -7.65 -40.55 34.23
CA LEU A 4 -6.41 -40.84 33.49
C LEU A 4 -6.57 -40.85 31.96
N LYS A 5 -7.79 -41.11 31.46
CA LYS A 5 -8.08 -41.13 30.01
C LYS A 5 -8.33 -39.73 29.45
N GLU A 6 -8.66 -38.77 30.31
CA GLU A 6 -8.92 -37.38 29.92
C GLU A 6 -7.63 -36.57 29.79
N HIS A 7 -6.58 -36.89 30.56
CA HIS A 7 -5.27 -36.23 30.47
C HIS A 7 -4.66 -36.16 29.05
N PRO A 8 -4.58 -37.26 28.26
CA PRO A 8 -4.04 -37.17 26.90
C PRO A 8 -4.92 -36.33 25.97
N PHE A 9 -6.24 -36.35 26.14
CA PHE A 9 -7.16 -35.56 25.34
C PHE A 9 -7.06 -34.06 25.67
N ILE A 10 -6.97 -33.71 26.95
CA ILE A 10 -6.75 -32.33 27.40
C ILE A 10 -5.40 -31.81 26.90
N LEU A 11 -4.32 -32.61 26.98
CA LEU A 11 -3.02 -32.25 26.43
C LEU A 11 -3.08 -32.01 24.92
N MET A 12 -3.81 -32.85 24.18
CA MET A 12 -4.03 -32.67 22.74
C MET A 12 -4.75 -31.35 22.44
N ILE A 13 -5.77 -30.98 23.22
CA ILE A 13 -6.48 -29.69 23.08
C ILE A 13 -5.54 -28.51 23.36
N ILE A 14 -4.70 -28.59 24.39
CA ILE A 14 -3.73 -27.53 24.72
C ILE A 14 -2.72 -27.36 23.58
N VAL A 15 -2.16 -28.45 23.07
CA VAL A 15 -1.22 -28.42 21.94
C VAL A 15 -1.89 -27.83 20.68
N LEU A 16 -3.13 -28.25 20.39
CA LEU A 16 -3.90 -27.70 19.28
C LEU A 16 -4.18 -26.20 19.46
N GLY A 17 -4.52 -25.77 20.67
CA GLY A 17 -4.73 -24.36 21.01
C GLY A 17 -3.48 -23.52 20.80
N LEU A 18 -2.32 -23.97 21.29
CA LEU A 18 -1.03 -23.31 21.06
C LEU A 18 -0.65 -23.25 19.58
N PHE A 19 -0.93 -24.32 18.84
CA PHE A 19 -0.71 -24.37 17.40
C PHE A 19 -1.58 -23.35 16.66
N LEU A 20 -2.88 -23.27 16.97
CA LEU A 20 -3.79 -22.29 16.38
C LEU A 20 -3.41 -20.85 16.72
N VAL A 21 -2.99 -20.57 17.96
CA VAL A 21 -2.49 -19.24 18.35
C VAL A 21 -1.21 -18.88 17.59
N SER A 22 -0.31 -19.84 17.40
CA SER A 22 0.94 -19.62 16.65
C SER A 22 0.67 -19.31 15.18
N ILE A 23 -0.23 -20.07 14.55
CA ILE A 23 -0.67 -19.82 13.17
C ILE A 23 -1.37 -18.48 13.05
N GLY A 24 -2.31 -18.19 13.95
CA GLY A 24 -3.05 -16.92 13.96
C GLY A 24 -2.11 -15.72 14.13
N GLY A 25 -1.12 -15.83 15.03
CA GLY A 25 -0.11 -14.80 15.24
C GLY A 25 0.80 -14.58 14.02
N TYR A 26 1.16 -15.64 13.30
CA TYR A 26 1.93 -15.56 12.06
C TYR A 26 1.14 -14.82 10.96
N TYR A 27 -0.09 -15.26 10.68
CA TYR A 27 -0.95 -14.60 9.69
C TYR A 27 -1.28 -13.16 10.06
N TYR A 28 -1.52 -12.87 11.35
CA TYR A 28 -1.73 -11.49 11.80
C TYR A 28 -0.50 -10.63 11.51
N ARG A 29 0.70 -11.08 11.85
CA ARG A 29 1.93 -10.31 11.54
C ARG A 29 2.12 -10.06 10.06
N GLU A 30 1.87 -11.06 9.22
CA GLU A 30 2.01 -10.94 7.77
C GLU A 30 1.00 -9.94 7.18
N ASN A 31 -0.28 -10.05 7.54
CA ASN A 31 -1.31 -9.11 7.11
C ASN A 31 -1.00 -7.67 7.55
N PHE A 32 -0.52 -7.47 8.78
CA PHE A 32 -0.13 -6.15 9.28
C PHE A 32 1.06 -5.56 8.54
N ALA A 33 2.04 -6.39 8.17
CA ALA A 33 3.18 -5.96 7.37
C ALA A 33 2.73 -5.52 5.97
N THR A 34 1.85 -6.30 5.33
CA THR A 34 1.31 -5.96 4.00
C THR A 34 0.50 -4.66 4.04
N ASP A 35 -0.40 -4.50 5.01
CA ASP A 35 -1.25 -3.31 5.13
C ASP A 35 -0.41 -2.04 5.37
N SER A 36 0.60 -2.12 6.24
CA SER A 36 1.53 -1.01 6.51
C SER A 36 2.29 -0.58 5.26
N ILE A 37 2.71 -1.52 4.43
CA ILE A 37 3.39 -1.24 3.16
C ILE A 37 2.42 -0.58 2.18
N THR A 38 1.21 -1.13 2.00
CA THR A 38 0.19 -0.56 1.10
C THR A 38 -0.19 0.86 1.53
N GLN A 39 -0.32 1.12 2.83
CA GLN A 39 -0.54 2.46 3.36
C GLN A 39 0.63 3.39 3.04
N GLY A 40 1.87 2.95 3.27
CA GLY A 40 3.07 3.75 2.97
C GLY A 40 3.18 4.12 1.49
N VAL A 41 2.89 3.18 0.58
CA VAL A 41 2.85 3.45 -0.86
C VAL A 41 1.72 4.43 -1.19
N THR A 42 0.53 4.26 -0.62
CA THR A 42 -0.63 5.13 -0.85
C THR A 42 -0.39 6.58 -0.41
N GLU A 43 0.20 6.76 0.78
CA GLU A 43 0.58 8.07 1.29
C GLU A 43 1.65 8.73 0.42
N THR A 44 2.61 7.94 -0.08
CA THR A 44 3.65 8.41 -1.00
C THR A 44 3.03 8.89 -2.32
N VAL A 45 2.09 8.13 -2.90
CA VAL A 45 1.35 8.58 -4.09
C VAL A 45 0.63 9.89 -3.81
N ARG A 46 -0.14 9.98 -2.72
CA ARG A 46 -0.89 11.19 -2.35
C ARG A 46 0.04 12.41 -2.21
N ALA A 47 1.13 12.26 -1.48
CA ALA A 47 2.09 13.35 -1.26
C ALA A 47 2.74 13.81 -2.57
N SER A 48 3.13 12.88 -3.44
CA SER A 48 3.67 13.22 -4.76
C SER A 48 2.63 13.91 -5.65
N VAL A 49 1.37 13.48 -5.63
CA VAL A 49 0.29 14.12 -6.39
C VAL A 49 0.08 15.56 -5.94
N ILE A 50 -0.01 15.82 -4.63
CA ILE A 50 -0.21 17.17 -4.10
C ILE A 50 0.99 18.06 -4.41
N SER A 51 2.21 17.52 -4.30
CA SER A 51 3.45 18.26 -4.58
C SER A 51 3.62 18.65 -6.05
N ASN A 52 2.99 17.90 -6.97
CA ASN A 52 3.10 18.08 -8.43
C ASN A 52 1.77 18.55 -9.05
N ALA A 53 0.85 19.04 -8.22
CA ALA A 53 -0.38 19.67 -8.67
C ALA A 53 -0.07 20.99 -9.39
N ASP A 54 -0.53 21.12 -10.63
CA ASP A 54 -0.44 22.38 -11.36
C ASP A 54 -1.49 23.37 -10.83
N ASN A 55 -1.07 24.18 -9.86
CA ASN A 55 -1.90 25.23 -9.26
C ASN A 55 -2.15 26.42 -10.19
N SER A 56 -1.48 26.51 -11.34
CA SER A 56 -1.68 27.62 -12.29
C SER A 56 -2.94 27.43 -13.15
N SER A 57 -3.39 26.19 -13.30
CA SER A 57 -4.61 25.86 -14.00
C SER A 57 -5.84 26.30 -13.17
N ARG A 58 -6.72 27.13 -13.73
CA ARG A 58 -8.08 27.37 -13.17
C ARG A 58 -8.86 26.07 -13.26
N VAL A 59 -8.70 25.21 -12.26
CA VAL A 59 -9.34 23.89 -12.22
C VAL A 59 -10.79 24.01 -11.75
N GLN A 60 -11.68 23.23 -12.38
CA GLN A 60 -13.00 22.98 -11.82
C GLN A 60 -12.88 21.99 -10.65
N SER A 61 -13.91 21.95 -9.80
CA SER A 61 -13.95 20.98 -8.69
C SER A 61 -13.75 19.55 -9.22
N GLY A 62 -12.82 18.80 -8.62
CA GLY A 62 -12.50 17.43 -9.02
C GLY A 62 -11.51 17.27 -10.18
N GLU A 63 -11.02 18.36 -10.79
CA GLU A 63 -10.04 18.31 -11.88
C GLU A 63 -8.65 18.66 -11.36
N LEU A 64 -7.66 17.79 -11.56
CA LEU A 64 -6.26 18.08 -11.23
C LEU A 64 -5.37 17.82 -12.43
N PHE A 65 -4.58 18.80 -12.82
CA PHE A 65 -3.51 18.60 -13.79
C PHE A 65 -2.21 18.32 -13.04
N ILE A 66 -1.49 17.28 -13.46
CA ILE A 66 -0.25 16.84 -12.84
C ILE A 66 0.78 16.68 -13.93
N VAL A 67 1.98 17.21 -13.71
CA VAL A 67 3.13 16.91 -14.56
C VAL A 67 3.61 15.49 -14.25
N LYS A 68 3.28 14.54 -15.13
CA LYS A 68 3.53 13.10 -14.90
C LYS A 68 5.01 12.79 -14.64
N SER A 69 5.94 13.39 -15.39
CA SER A 69 7.38 13.18 -15.21
C SER A 69 7.88 13.60 -13.82
N ASP A 70 7.39 14.74 -13.32
CA ASP A 70 7.80 15.29 -12.03
C ASP A 70 7.18 14.47 -10.89
N PHE A 71 5.92 14.06 -11.05
CA PHE A 71 5.27 13.11 -10.16
C PHE A 71 6.07 11.81 -10.02
N GLU A 72 6.51 11.19 -11.13
CA GLU A 72 7.24 9.92 -11.10
C GLU A 72 8.60 10.06 -10.41
N LYS A 73 9.31 11.17 -10.68
CA LYS A 73 10.60 11.48 -10.05
C LYS A 73 10.45 11.70 -8.55
N ASP A 74 9.44 12.48 -8.14
CA ASP A 74 9.16 12.75 -6.74
C ASP A 74 8.68 11.51 -6.00
N PHE A 75 7.85 10.68 -6.65
CA PHE A 75 7.42 9.41 -6.09
C PHE A 75 8.62 8.50 -5.79
N LYS A 76 9.52 8.31 -6.76
CA LYS A 76 10.73 7.49 -6.58
C LYS A 76 11.59 7.99 -5.41
N LYS A 77 11.85 9.30 -5.35
CA LYS A 77 12.60 9.90 -4.24
C LYS A 77 11.92 9.71 -2.88
N ARG A 78 10.60 9.83 -2.82
CA ARG A 78 9.83 9.71 -1.56
C ARG A 78 9.70 8.26 -1.12
N ILE A 79 9.51 7.32 -2.03
CA ILE A 79 9.39 5.90 -1.67
C ILE A 79 10.73 5.32 -1.22
N GLU A 80 11.84 5.70 -1.86
CA GLU A 80 13.20 5.31 -1.45
C GLU A 80 13.57 5.82 -0.06
N SER A 81 13.03 6.97 0.35
CA SER A 81 13.23 7.54 1.69
C SER A 81 12.18 7.07 2.71
N ASN A 82 11.16 6.32 2.28
CA ASN A 82 10.09 5.87 3.16
C ASN A 82 10.55 4.70 4.04
N LYS A 83 10.54 4.89 5.36
CA LYS A 83 10.97 3.87 6.32
C LYS A 83 10.02 2.67 6.41
N LEU A 84 8.76 2.83 6.00
CA LEU A 84 7.75 1.77 6.03
C LEU A 84 7.92 0.77 4.90
N VAL A 85 8.57 1.18 3.80
CA VAL A 85 8.68 0.38 2.58
C VAL A 85 10.16 0.18 2.27
N LYS A 86 10.69 -1.02 2.56
CA LYS A 86 12.05 -1.40 2.16
C LYS A 86 12.01 -1.91 0.72
N ILE A 87 12.22 -1.01 -0.23
CA ILE A 87 12.35 -1.35 -1.64
C ILE A 87 13.81 -1.69 -1.95
N SER A 88 14.07 -2.82 -2.62
CA SER A 88 15.41 -3.15 -3.09
C SER A 88 15.87 -2.22 -4.22
N SER A 89 17.18 -2.07 -4.38
CA SER A 89 17.76 -1.23 -5.45
C SER A 89 17.44 -1.71 -6.88
N GLY A 90 16.98 -2.95 -7.04
CA GLY A 90 16.60 -3.54 -8.33
C GLY A 90 15.13 -3.39 -8.67
N ALA A 91 14.34 -2.69 -7.84
CA ALA A 91 12.90 -2.58 -8.06
C ALA A 91 12.56 -1.77 -9.32
N THR A 92 11.50 -2.19 -10.00
CA THR A 92 10.96 -1.49 -11.17
C THR A 92 9.63 -0.82 -10.81
N TYR A 93 9.39 0.33 -11.42
CA TYR A 93 8.24 1.18 -11.14
C TYR A 93 7.38 1.32 -12.40
N GLU A 94 6.10 0.99 -12.30
CA GLU A 94 5.09 1.21 -13.33
C GLU A 94 4.03 2.19 -12.82
N PHE A 95 3.70 3.19 -13.63
CA PHE A 95 2.67 4.18 -13.31
C PHE A 95 1.56 4.14 -14.35
N LYS A 96 0.32 3.94 -13.88
CA LYS A 96 -0.89 3.98 -14.71
C LYS A 96 -1.72 5.19 -14.36
N TYR A 97 -2.07 5.96 -15.38
CA TYR A 97 -2.85 7.17 -15.25
C TYR A 97 -4.23 6.94 -15.83
N LEU A 98 -5.26 7.29 -15.05
CA LEU A 98 -6.61 7.44 -15.56
C LEU A 98 -6.88 8.92 -15.73
N ASP A 99 -6.97 9.36 -16.98
CA ASP A 99 -7.22 10.76 -17.32
C ASP A 99 -8.69 10.98 -17.72
N ASN A 100 -9.19 12.17 -17.47
CA ASN A 100 -10.46 12.66 -17.97
C ASN A 100 -10.31 13.17 -19.41
N LYS A 101 -11.44 13.40 -20.09
CA LYS A 101 -11.47 13.89 -21.48
C LYS A 101 -10.77 15.24 -21.69
N ASN A 102 -10.69 16.07 -20.65
CA ASN A 102 -10.03 17.37 -20.66
C ASN A 102 -8.52 17.31 -20.35
N GLY A 103 -7.95 16.12 -20.15
CA GLY A 103 -6.55 15.93 -19.78
C GLY A 103 -6.25 16.01 -18.28
N SER A 104 -7.25 16.27 -17.43
CA SER A 104 -7.06 16.21 -15.97
C SER A 104 -6.92 14.77 -15.49
N THR A 105 -6.08 14.54 -14.49
CA THR A 105 -5.84 13.22 -13.91
C THR A 105 -6.95 12.87 -12.91
N LYS A 106 -7.68 11.79 -13.17
CA LYS A 106 -8.74 11.27 -12.31
C LYS A 106 -8.21 10.30 -11.25
N ALA A 107 -7.26 9.44 -11.62
CA ALA A 107 -6.63 8.52 -10.68
C ALA A 107 -5.22 8.15 -11.14
N ILE A 108 -4.36 7.86 -10.18
CA ILE A 108 -3.01 7.37 -10.41
C ILE A 108 -2.85 6.05 -9.69
N ARG A 109 -2.37 5.04 -10.41
CA ARG A 109 -1.98 3.75 -9.85
C ARG A 109 -0.47 3.60 -9.98
N ALA A 110 0.20 3.45 -8.84
CA ALA A 110 1.62 3.13 -8.77
C ALA A 110 1.78 1.64 -8.46
N ILE A 111 2.62 0.97 -9.24
CA ILE A 111 2.95 -0.44 -9.10
C ILE A 111 4.47 -0.54 -8.95
N ILE A 112 4.92 -1.21 -7.89
CA ILE A 112 6.33 -1.43 -7.58
C ILE A 112 6.57 -2.93 -7.63
N HIS A 113 7.45 -3.36 -8.53
CA HIS A 113 7.91 -4.75 -8.58
C HIS A 113 9.27 -4.84 -7.91
N ASP A 114 9.34 -5.57 -6.80
CA ASP A 114 10.55 -5.78 -6.01
C ASP A 114 10.81 -7.29 -5.85
N GLY A 115 11.59 -7.85 -6.79
CA GLY A 115 11.78 -9.30 -6.90
C GLY A 115 10.46 -10.01 -7.17
N ASP A 116 10.08 -10.95 -6.29
CA ASP A 116 8.82 -11.68 -6.36
C ASP A 116 7.63 -10.91 -5.77
N GLN A 117 7.88 -9.80 -5.06
CA GLN A 117 6.85 -9.01 -4.41
C GLN A 117 6.37 -7.88 -5.32
N THR A 118 5.05 -7.72 -5.45
CA THR A 118 4.45 -6.59 -6.14
C THR A 118 3.61 -5.78 -5.17
N TYR A 119 3.97 -4.51 -4.98
CA TYR A 119 3.19 -3.56 -4.21
C TYR A 119 2.42 -2.64 -5.13
N GLN A 120 1.18 -2.34 -4.78
CA GLN A 120 0.34 -1.46 -5.58
C GLN A 120 -0.45 -0.51 -4.70
N ALA A 121 -0.60 0.72 -5.16
CA ALA A 121 -1.51 1.69 -4.58
C ALA A 121 -2.25 2.44 -5.68
N THR A 122 -3.53 2.70 -5.47
CA THR A 122 -4.33 3.55 -6.34
C THR A 122 -4.82 4.75 -5.56
N TYR A 123 -4.46 5.94 -6.02
CA TYR A 123 -4.97 7.19 -5.49
C TYR A 123 -5.99 7.79 -6.45
N LYS A 124 -7.23 7.90 -6.01
CA LYS A 124 -8.26 8.67 -6.70
C LYS A 124 -8.08 10.14 -6.35
N VAL A 125 -7.93 10.98 -7.37
CA VAL A 125 -7.86 12.42 -7.16
C VAL A 125 -9.24 12.91 -6.73
N SER A 126 -9.29 13.54 -5.57
CA SER A 126 -10.49 14.20 -5.04
C SER A 126 -10.06 15.56 -4.51
N ILE A 127 -10.20 16.60 -5.33
CA ILE A 127 -10.08 17.98 -4.85
C ILE A 127 -11.46 18.36 -4.32
N ALA A 128 -11.62 18.40 -3.01
CA ALA A 128 -12.79 19.03 -2.41
C ALA A 128 -12.72 20.54 -2.65
N SER A 129 -13.82 21.14 -3.11
CA SER A 129 -13.96 22.60 -3.06
C SER A 129 -13.85 23.02 -1.60
N SER A 130 -12.83 23.83 -1.28
CA SER A 130 -12.90 24.68 -0.08
C SER A 130 -13.90 25.81 -0.31
#